data_AF-A0A7K1B299-F1
#
_entry.id   AF-A0A7K1B299-F1
#
_cell.length_a   1.000
_cell.length_b   1.000
_cell.length_c   1.000
_cell.angle_alpha   90.00
_cell.angle_beta   90.00
_cell.angle_gamma   90.00
#
_symmetry.space_group_name_H-M   'P 1'
#
loop_
_entity.id
_entity.type
_entity.pdbx_description
1 polymer ?
#
loop_
_entity_poly.entity_id
_entity_poly.type
_entity_poly.pdbx_seq_one_letter_code
_entity_poly.pdbx_strand_id
1 'polypeptide(L)'
;MIRSHIELLQRSFDLVELQADRARDLFVARLAESDPSLAGRLRHDPVAALGALVAQLDDVHEVVRSVQRLADDHLAAGGSPGDPATVRIALLWALEQLLGSAYTADVRNAWAGLTRTVVTVMAGSDERDRHDAGAGIA
;
A
#
# COMPACT_ATOMS: atom_id res chain seq x y z
N MET A 1 -3.75 -11.89 -10.36
CA MET A 1 -2.36 -11.51 -10.69
C MET A 1 -1.71 -12.71 -11.36
N ILE A 2 -0.81 -12.55 -12.33
CA ILE A 2 -0.12 -13.68 -12.98
C ILE A 2 1.15 -14.05 -12.21
N ARG A 3 1.56 -15.33 -12.26
CA ARG A 3 2.69 -15.86 -11.48
C ARG A 3 4.00 -15.07 -11.68
N SER A 4 4.30 -14.66 -12.91
CA SER A 4 5.48 -13.85 -13.20
C SER A 4 5.48 -12.50 -12.47
N HIS A 5 4.32 -11.86 -12.27
CA HIS A 5 4.23 -10.62 -11.49
C HIS A 5 4.47 -10.86 -10.00
N ILE A 6 4.04 -12.01 -9.47
CA ILE A 6 4.29 -12.39 -8.06
C ILE A 6 5.79 -12.53 -7.82
N GLU A 7 6.49 -13.24 -8.70
CA GLU A 7 7.95 -13.43 -8.60
C GLU A 7 8.70 -12.10 -8.71
N LEU A 8 8.25 -11.19 -9.60
CA LEU A 8 8.82 -9.84 -9.71
C LEU A 8 8.59 -9.01 -8.45
N LEU A 9 7.40 -9.08 -7.86
CA LEU A 9 7.05 -8.38 -6.61
C LEU A 9 7.89 -8.89 -5.44
N GLN A 10 8.00 -10.21 -5.26
CA GLN A 10 8.79 -10.82 -4.20
C GLN A 10 10.28 -10.43 -4.32
N ARG A 11 10.90 -10.67 -5.49
CA ARG A 11 12.32 -10.36 -5.70
C ARG A 11 12.65 -8.88 -5.57
N SER A 12 11.77 -8.00 -6.05
CA SER A 12 12.01 -6.56 -5.93
C SER A 12 11.71 -6.06 -4.52
N PHE A 13 10.78 -6.68 -3.80
CA PHE A 13 10.54 -6.36 -2.40
C PHE A 13 11.73 -6.71 -1.51
N ASP A 14 12.45 -7.81 -1.77
CA ASP A 14 13.68 -8.15 -1.05
C ASP A 14 14.70 -6.99 -1.08
N LEU A 15 14.80 -6.28 -2.22
CA LEU A 15 15.66 -5.10 -2.37
C LEU A 15 15.14 -3.89 -1.59
N VAL A 16 13.81 -3.72 -1.53
CA VAL A 16 13.16 -2.67 -0.75
C VAL A 16 13.34 -2.91 0.75
N GLU A 17 13.18 -4.16 1.19
CA GLU A 17 13.32 -4.57 2.60
C GLU A 17 14.74 -4.31 3.12
N LEU A 18 15.76 -4.61 2.32
CA LEU A 18 17.16 -4.25 2.61
C LEU A 18 17.37 -2.74 2.84
N GLN A 19 16.43 -1.91 2.38
CA GLN A 19 16.48 -0.45 2.45
C GLN A 19 15.24 0.12 3.14
N ALA A 20 14.63 -0.63 4.06
CA ALA A 20 13.33 -0.29 4.66
C ALA A 20 13.28 1.13 5.25
N ASP A 21 14.31 1.57 5.99
CA ASP A 21 14.37 2.92 6.55
C ASP A 21 14.31 3.99 5.46
N ARG A 22 15.16 3.86 4.44
CA ARG A 22 15.18 4.76 3.28
C ARG A 22 13.86 4.73 2.52
N ALA A 23 13.22 3.55 2.43
CA ALA A 23 11.96 3.40 1.75
C ALA A 23 10.83 4.16 2.46
N ARG A 24 10.79 4.09 3.80
CA ARG A 24 9.86 4.90 4.60
C ARG A 24 10.11 6.38 4.42
N ASP A 25 11.36 6.82 4.51
CA ASP A 25 11.71 8.24 4.39
C ASP A 25 11.29 8.82 3.03
N LEU A 26 11.59 8.11 1.93
CA LEU A 26 11.17 8.52 0.59
C LEU A 26 9.65 8.60 0.46
N PHE A 27 8.95 7.59 0.98
CA PHE A 27 7.49 7.57 0.91
C PHE A 27 6.86 8.71 1.73
N VAL A 28 7.31 8.92 2.96
CA VAL A 28 6.83 9.99 3.85
C VAL A 28 7.13 11.36 3.26
N ALA A 29 8.34 11.58 2.73
CA ALA A 29 8.71 12.83 2.08
C ALA A 29 7.79 13.11 0.89
N ARG A 30 7.53 12.10 0.05
CA ARG A 30 6.68 12.26 -1.13
C ARG A 30 5.21 12.49 -0.80
N LEU A 31 4.70 11.85 0.25
CA LEU A 31 3.39 12.16 0.79
C LEU A 31 3.33 13.58 1.33
N ALA A 32 4.33 14.02 2.09
CA ALA A 32 4.35 15.36 2.69
C ALA A 32 4.41 16.47 1.64
N GLU A 33 5.09 16.25 0.51
CA GLU A 33 5.08 17.16 -0.65
C GLU A 33 3.69 17.33 -1.26
N SER A 34 2.86 16.28 -1.20
CA SER A 34 1.53 16.26 -1.80
C SER A 34 0.46 16.74 -0.82
N ASP A 35 0.48 16.20 0.40
CA ASP A 35 -0.36 16.59 1.53
C ASP A 35 0.39 16.31 2.85
N PRO A 36 0.90 17.35 3.54
CA PRO A 36 1.60 17.20 4.82
C PRO A 36 0.73 16.59 5.92
N SER A 37 -0.60 16.72 5.81
CA SER A 37 -1.55 16.12 6.74
C SER A 37 -1.58 14.59 6.62
N LEU A 38 -1.34 14.04 5.41
CA LEU A 38 -1.26 12.58 5.21
C LEU A 38 0.00 11.99 5.81
N ALA A 39 1.14 12.67 5.69
CA ALA A 39 2.40 12.23 6.30
C ALA A 39 2.27 12.09 7.83
N GLY A 40 1.64 13.07 8.50
CA GLY A 40 1.38 13.01 9.96
C GLY A 40 0.32 11.99 10.39
N ARG A 41 -0.41 11.39 9.44
CA ARG A 41 -1.47 10.39 9.68
C ARG A 41 -1.04 8.95 9.41
N LEU A 42 0.21 8.72 8.99
CA LEU A 42 0.77 7.37 8.96
C LEU A 42 0.83 6.81 10.39
N ARG A 43 0.26 5.62 10.57
CA ARG A 43 0.21 4.89 11.85
C ARG A 43 0.90 3.54 11.79
N HIS A 44 1.00 2.99 10.58
CA HIS A 44 1.64 1.72 10.30
C HIS A 44 2.90 1.94 9.47
N ASP A 45 3.86 1.04 9.63
CA ASP A 45 5.04 0.99 8.77
C ASP A 45 4.60 0.53 7.35
N PRO A 46 4.71 1.40 6.33
CA PRO A 46 4.29 1.07 4.97
C PRO A 46 5.11 -0.07 4.37
N VAL A 47 6.38 -0.24 4.77
CA VAL A 47 7.24 -1.32 4.28
C VAL A 47 6.81 -2.65 4.89
N ALA A 48 6.56 -2.68 6.20
CA ALA A 48 6.08 -3.89 6.87
C ALA A 48 4.71 -4.33 6.34
N ALA A 49 3.79 -3.38 6.11
CA ALA A 49 2.48 -3.65 5.51
C ALA A 49 2.60 -4.25 4.10
N LEU A 50 3.48 -3.68 3.25
CA LEU A 50 3.77 -4.23 1.93
C LEU A 50 4.40 -5.63 2.01
N GLY A 51 5.32 -5.85 2.94
CA GLY A 51 5.97 -7.16 3.11
C GLY A 51 4.98 -8.26 3.48
N ALA A 52 4.07 -7.99 4.41
CA ALA A 52 3.01 -8.92 4.78
C ALA A 52 2.10 -9.28 3.60
N LEU A 53 1.85 -8.33 2.69
CA LEU A 53 1.08 -8.59 1.47
C LEU A 53 1.88 -9.38 0.44
N VAL A 54 3.12 -8.99 0.18
CA VAL A 54 4.01 -9.65 -0.80
C VAL A 54 4.27 -11.11 -0.42
N ALA A 55 4.42 -11.40 0.87
CA ALA A 55 4.62 -12.76 1.39
C ALA A 55 3.41 -13.70 1.16
N GLN A 56 2.22 -13.14 0.91
CA GLN A 56 0.98 -13.92 0.77
C GLN A 56 0.46 -13.96 -0.67
N LEU A 57 1.19 -13.39 -1.64
CA LEU A 57 0.74 -13.26 -3.03
C LEU A 57 0.49 -14.59 -3.76
N ASP A 58 1.04 -15.70 -3.26
CA ASP A 58 0.79 -17.05 -3.79
C ASP A 58 -0.65 -17.54 -3.56
N ASP A 59 -1.40 -16.92 -2.64
CA ASP A 59 -2.82 -17.20 -2.40
C ASP A 59 -3.67 -15.91 -2.51
N VAL A 60 -4.37 -15.77 -3.64
CA VAL A 60 -5.24 -14.62 -3.92
C VAL A 60 -6.32 -14.40 -2.84
N HIS A 61 -6.83 -15.45 -2.21
CA HIS A 61 -7.84 -15.32 -1.15
C HIS A 61 -7.23 -14.77 0.14
N GLU A 62 -5.99 -15.14 0.47
CA GLU A 62 -5.27 -14.59 1.62
C GLU A 62 -4.81 -13.15 1.37
N VAL A 63 -4.45 -12.80 0.13
CA VAL A 63 -4.15 -11.40 -0.23
C VAL A 63 -5.35 -10.51 0.05
N VAL A 64 -6.54 -10.86 -0.43
CA VAL A 64 -7.74 -10.03 -0.24
C VAL A 64 -8.05 -9.86 1.25
N ARG A 65 -8.00 -10.94 2.04
CA ARG A 65 -8.21 -10.87 3.49
C ARG A 65 -7.14 -10.05 4.21
N SER A 66 -5.89 -10.14 3.79
CA SER A 66 -4.79 -9.38 4.38
C SER A 66 -4.89 -7.90 4.09
N VAL A 67 -5.29 -7.51 2.87
CA VAL A 67 -5.54 -6.10 2.54
C VAL A 67 -6.75 -5.58 3.31
N GLN A 68 -7.79 -6.39 3.53
CA GLN A 68 -8.93 -6.01 4.37
C GLN A 68 -8.52 -5.77 5.82
N ARG A 69 -7.78 -6.70 6.45
CA ARG A 69 -7.25 -6.49 7.80
C ARG A 69 -6.37 -5.25 7.88
N LEU A 70 -5.51 -5.03 6.88
CA LEU A 70 -4.68 -3.82 6.82
C LEU A 70 -5.54 -2.55 6.77
N ALA A 71 -6.66 -2.57 6.04
CA ALA A 71 -7.59 -1.46 5.99
C ALA A 71 -8.29 -1.25 7.36
N ASP A 72 -8.75 -2.31 8.00
CA ASP A 72 -9.37 -2.27 9.33
C ASP A 72 -8.39 -1.73 10.38
N ASP A 73 -7.15 -2.24 10.39
CA ASP A 73 -6.08 -1.81 11.29
C ASP A 73 -5.69 -0.34 11.03
N HIS A 74 -5.70 0.10 9.77
CA HIS A 74 -5.45 1.49 9.40
C HIS A 74 -6.53 2.42 9.95
N LEU A 75 -7.81 2.05 9.81
CA LEU A 75 -8.94 2.82 10.34
C LEU A 75 -8.95 2.83 11.88
N ALA A 76 -8.74 1.68 12.51
CA ALA A 76 -8.68 1.53 13.97
C ALA A 76 -7.56 2.37 14.61
N ALA A 77 -6.44 2.57 13.90
CA ALA A 77 -5.35 3.43 14.34
C ALA A 77 -5.61 4.94 14.12
N GLY A 78 -6.79 5.33 13.61
CA GLY A 78 -7.15 6.71 13.27
C GLY A 78 -6.57 7.19 11.95
N GLY A 79 -6.18 6.26 11.07
CA GLY A 79 -5.81 6.55 9.69
C GLY A 79 -7.00 7.10 8.91
N SER A 80 -6.71 7.90 7.89
CA SER A 80 -7.72 8.45 6.99
C SER A 80 -7.50 7.87 5.59
N PRO A 81 -8.54 7.77 4.75
CA PRO A 81 -8.41 7.20 3.40
C PRO A 81 -7.43 7.98 2.51
N GLY A 82 -7.22 9.27 2.82
CA GLY A 82 -6.50 10.20 1.95
C GLY A 82 -7.09 10.22 0.53
N ASP A 83 -6.34 10.76 -0.41
CA ASP A 83 -6.61 10.49 -1.83
C ASP A 83 -5.87 9.21 -2.25
N PRO A 84 -6.59 8.13 -2.60
CA PRO A 84 -5.99 6.86 -3.04
C PRO A 84 -5.03 7.03 -4.23
N ALA A 85 -5.26 8.02 -5.10
CA ALA A 85 -4.38 8.31 -6.22
C ALA A 85 -3.05 8.89 -5.74
N THR A 86 -3.08 9.87 -4.84
CA THR A 86 -1.88 10.47 -4.21
C THR A 86 -1.04 9.42 -3.51
N VAL A 87 -1.64 8.56 -2.67
CA VAL A 87 -0.93 7.49 -1.96
C VAL A 87 -0.25 6.52 -2.94
N ARG A 88 -0.99 6.09 -3.98
CA ARG A 88 -0.44 5.18 -5.01
C ARG A 88 0.73 5.81 -5.76
N ILE A 89 0.63 7.09 -6.11
CA ILE A 89 1.71 7.81 -6.81
C ILE A 89 2.95 7.90 -5.91
N ALA A 90 2.78 8.21 -4.63
CA ALA A 90 3.89 8.28 -3.68
C ALA A 90 4.60 6.93 -3.49
N LEU A 91 3.84 5.83 -3.39
CA LEU A 91 4.40 4.47 -3.30
C LEU A 91 5.22 4.10 -4.54
N LEU A 92 4.65 4.28 -5.73
CA LEU A 92 5.34 3.94 -6.99
C LEU A 92 6.58 4.78 -7.21
N TRP A 93 6.56 6.05 -6.81
CA TRP A 93 7.73 6.92 -6.85
C TRP A 93 8.82 6.45 -5.89
N ALA A 94 8.48 6.13 -4.63
CA ALA A 94 9.46 5.64 -3.66
C ALA A 94 10.14 4.35 -4.15
N LEU A 95 9.36 3.42 -4.73
CA LEU A 95 9.87 2.19 -5.33
C LEU A 95 10.84 2.45 -6.48
N GLU A 96 10.53 3.40 -7.37
CA GLU A 96 11.42 3.81 -8.46
C GLU A 96 12.77 4.31 -7.94
N GLN A 97 12.74 5.17 -6.92
CA GLN A 97 13.94 5.76 -6.32
C GLN A 97 14.82 4.73 -5.58
N LEU A 98 14.22 3.69 -5.01
CA LEU A 98 14.94 2.62 -4.30
C LEU A 98 15.54 1.62 -5.27
N LEU A 99 14.72 1.13 -6.20
CA LEU A 99 15.09 0.04 -7.10
C LEU A 99 15.99 0.51 -8.24
N GLY A 100 15.91 1.79 -8.63
CA GLY A 100 16.75 2.35 -9.68
C GLY A 100 16.70 1.53 -10.96
N SER A 101 17.84 0.98 -11.39
CA SER A 101 17.91 0.13 -12.59
C SER A 101 17.11 -1.18 -12.49
N ALA A 102 16.82 -1.65 -11.28
CA ALA A 102 15.96 -2.82 -11.07
C ALA A 102 14.46 -2.49 -11.25
N TYR A 103 14.08 -1.22 -11.32
CA TYR A 103 12.70 -0.79 -11.59
C TYR A 103 12.37 -0.87 -13.09
N THR A 104 12.42 -2.08 -13.64
CA THR A 104 12.08 -2.33 -15.05
C THR A 104 10.60 -2.10 -15.32
N ALA A 105 10.22 -2.04 -16.60
CA ALA A 105 8.82 -1.87 -17.00
C ALA A 105 7.90 -2.97 -16.41
N ASP A 106 8.37 -4.22 -16.36
CA ASP A 106 7.61 -5.34 -15.80
C ASP A 106 7.46 -5.23 -14.29
N VAL A 107 8.53 -4.85 -13.58
CA VAL A 107 8.50 -4.59 -12.13
C VAL A 107 7.52 -3.46 -11.81
N ARG A 108 7.61 -2.35 -12.55
CA ARG A 108 6.66 -1.22 -12.43
C ARG A 108 5.22 -1.66 -12.65
N ASN A 109 4.95 -2.46 -13.68
CA ASN A 109 3.60 -2.94 -13.96
C ASN A 109 3.06 -3.86 -12.86
N ALA A 110 3.91 -4.73 -12.30
CA ALA A 110 3.54 -5.58 -11.19
C ALA A 110 3.19 -4.77 -9.93
N TRP A 111 4.05 -3.80 -9.56
CA TRP A 111 3.80 -2.89 -8.44
C TRP A 111 2.59 -1.99 -8.64
N ALA A 112 2.36 -1.49 -9.86
CA ALA A 112 1.16 -0.70 -10.18
C ALA A 112 -0.13 -1.53 -10.00
N GLY A 113 -0.09 -2.82 -10.34
CA GLY A 113 -1.19 -3.75 -10.08
C GLY A 113 -1.46 -3.95 -8.60
N LEU A 114 -0.43 -4.29 -7.82
CA LEU A 114 -0.53 -4.52 -6.38
C LEU A 114 -1.03 -3.27 -5.63
N THR A 115 -0.35 -2.14 -5.84
CA THR A 115 -0.69 -0.88 -5.16
C THR A 115 -2.10 -0.40 -5.50
N ARG A 116 -2.57 -0.58 -6.74
CA ARG A 116 -3.97 -0.31 -7.10
C ARG A 116 -4.93 -1.16 -6.26
N THR A 117 -4.70 -2.46 -6.14
CA THR A 117 -5.55 -3.34 -5.31
C THR A 117 -5.57 -2.86 -3.86
N VAL A 118 -4.42 -2.54 -3.29
CA VAL A 118 -4.30 -2.06 -1.90
C VAL A 118 -5.12 -0.79 -1.69
N VAL A 119 -4.87 0.26 -2.48
CA VAL A 119 -5.56 1.55 -2.27
C VAL A 119 -7.06 1.45 -2.56
N THR A 120 -7.49 0.61 -3.49
CA THR A 120 -8.92 0.38 -3.75
C THR A 120 -9.62 -0.30 -2.57
N VAL A 121 -9.00 -1.29 -1.93
CA VAL A 121 -9.60 -1.95 -0.77
C VAL A 121 -9.59 -1.03 0.45
N MET A 122 -8.51 -0.28 0.67
CA MET A 122 -8.45 0.71 1.76
C MET A 122 -9.54 1.79 1.61
N ALA A 123 -9.73 2.32 0.39
CA ALA A 123 -10.78 3.29 0.11
C ALA A 123 -12.20 2.70 0.23
N GLY A 124 -12.39 1.46 -0.22
CA GLY A 124 -13.70 0.79 -0.17
C GLY A 124 -14.10 0.26 1.20
N SER A 125 -13.19 0.20 2.18
CA SER A 125 -13.51 -0.16 3.57
C SER A 125 -14.11 1.04 4.31
N ASP A 126 -13.60 2.23 4.02
CA ASP A 126 -14.12 3.50 4.53
C ASP A 126 -15.56 3.81 4.06
N GLU A 127 -15.99 3.30 2.89
CA GLU A 127 -17.37 3.42 2.42
C GLU A 127 -18.35 2.49 3.18
N ARG A 128 -17.88 1.35 3.70
CA ARG A 128 -18.72 0.39 4.45
C ARG A 128 -19.04 0.91 5.85
N ASP A 129 -18.06 1.52 6.52
CA ASP A 129 -18.26 2.10 7.84
C ASP A 129 -19.20 3.32 7.81
N ARG A 130 -19.21 4.10 6.71
CA ARG A 130 -20.22 5.17 6.52
C ARG A 130 -21.65 4.65 6.40
N HIS A 131 -21.83 3.46 5.83
CA HIS A 131 -23.15 2.85 5.69
C HIS A 131 -23.66 2.31 7.02
N ASP A 132 -22.79 1.69 7.82
CA ASP A 132 -23.15 1.11 9.12
C ASP A 132 -23.33 2.17 10.22
N ALA A 133 -22.63 3.31 10.13
CA ALA A 133 -22.86 4.46 11.03
C ALA A 133 -24.20 5.19 10.79
N GLY A 134 -24.87 4.95 9.65
CA GLY A 134 -26.16 5.55 9.30
C GLY A 134 -27.39 4.73 9.71
N ALA A 135 -27.23 3.47 10.12
CA ALA A 135 -28.34 2.54 10.39
C ALA A 135 -28.72 2.43 11.88
N GLY A 136 -28.11 3.23 12.77
CA GLY A 136 -28.26 3.13 14.22
C GLY A 136 -29.26 4.09 14.90
N ILE A 137 -30.15 4.75 14.14
CA ILE A 137 -31.19 5.61 14.73
C ILE A 137 -32.46 5.60 13.85
N ALA A 138 -33.38 4.69 14.16
CA ALA A 138 -34.78 4.76 13.79
C ALA A 138 -35.63 4.12 14.89
#